data_AF-A0A7H0NPS2-F1
#
_entry.id   AF-A0A7H0NPS2-F1
#
_cell.length_a   1.000
_cell.length_b   1.000
_cell.length_c   1.000
_cell.angle_alpha   90.00
_cell.angle_beta   90.00
_cell.angle_gamma   90.00
#
_symmetry.space_group_name_H-M   'P 1'
#
loop_
_entity.id
_entity.type
_entity.pdbx_description
1 polymer ?
#
loop_
_entity_poly.entity_id
_entity_poly.type
_entity_poly.pdbx_seq_one_letter_code
_entity_poly.pdbx_strand_id
1 'polypeptide(L)'
;MNSAPPARRTRAARLTRAAVYAAEVTLTDGRRFASLGGVVVRNRRLVLLWLRRQALRLANGHGIVLAPESVRLPTRDVRPVRFHGSHAPEELRRWATGGAHQDHAIRALEAGFPALFTVLDPAVGLSLTLAGWRGHPADHWSRHTNRS
;
A
#
# COMPACT_ATOMS: atom_id res chain seq x y z
N MET A 1 -9.73 -55.45 27.54
CA MET A 1 -9.52 -55.21 26.10
C MET A 1 -10.75 -54.47 25.57
N ASN A 2 -10.73 -53.36 24.84
CA ASN A 2 -9.65 -52.56 24.27
C ASN A 2 -10.18 -51.11 24.07
N SER A 3 -9.37 -50.15 24.51
CA SER A 3 -9.01 -48.88 23.87
C SER A 3 -10.09 -47.88 23.40
N ALA A 4 -10.17 -46.77 24.14
CA ALA A 4 -10.61 -45.46 23.68
C ALA A 4 -9.78 -44.97 22.47
N PRO A 5 -10.37 -44.25 21.50
CA PRO A 5 -9.61 -43.63 20.43
C PRO A 5 -8.81 -42.41 20.96
N PRO A 6 -7.56 -42.21 20.50
CA PRO A 6 -6.66 -41.23 21.07
C PRO A 6 -7.05 -39.80 20.71
N ALA A 7 -6.85 -38.91 21.67
CA ALA A 7 -6.80 -37.47 21.48
C ALA A 7 -5.88 -37.14 20.28
N ARG A 8 -6.46 -36.72 19.16
CA ARG A 8 -5.73 -35.98 18.13
C ARG A 8 -5.34 -34.63 18.73
N ARG A 9 -4.22 -34.61 19.46
CA ARG A 9 -3.34 -33.45 19.49
C ARG A 9 -2.86 -33.23 18.06
N THR A 10 -3.69 -32.62 17.22
CA THR A 10 -3.17 -31.82 16.13
C THR A 10 -2.35 -30.73 16.80
N ARG A 11 -1.05 -30.99 16.88
CA ARG A 11 -0.02 -29.96 16.96
C ARG A 11 -0.37 -29.01 15.82
N ALA A 12 -1.17 -27.99 16.13
CA ALA A 12 -1.36 -26.85 15.27
C ALA A 12 0.06 -26.40 15.04
N ALA A 13 0.60 -26.76 13.88
CA ALA A 13 1.86 -26.26 13.43
C ALA A 13 1.68 -24.77 13.57
N ARG A 14 2.38 -24.17 14.54
CA ARG A 14 2.76 -22.78 14.49
C ARG A 14 3.60 -22.66 13.23
N LEU A 15 2.94 -22.74 12.07
CA LEU A 15 3.33 -21.97 10.92
C LEU A 15 3.23 -20.56 11.47
N THR A 16 4.38 -20.04 11.89
CA THR A 16 4.58 -18.63 12.11
C THR A 16 4.07 -17.99 10.84
N ARG A 17 2.82 -17.54 10.86
CA ARG A 17 2.10 -16.99 9.72
C ARG A 17 2.94 -15.77 9.34
N ALA A 18 3.71 -15.89 8.25
CA ALA A 18 4.62 -14.84 7.85
C ALA A 18 3.79 -13.56 7.69
N ALA A 19 4.18 -12.50 8.39
CA ALA A 19 3.52 -11.21 8.27
C ALA A 19 3.56 -10.78 6.80
N VAL A 20 2.39 -10.50 6.24
CA VAL A 20 2.29 -9.93 4.92
C VAL A 20 2.12 -8.42 5.09
N TYR A 21 2.65 -7.66 4.16
CA TYR A 21 2.53 -6.21 4.13
C TYR A 21 1.78 -5.83 2.87
N ALA A 22 0.78 -4.98 3.02
CA ALA A 22 0.02 -4.44 1.91
C ALA A 22 0.30 -2.96 1.79
N ALA A 23 0.17 -2.44 0.58
CA ALA A 23 0.20 -1.01 0.31
C ALA A 23 -0.86 -0.66 -0.71
N GLU A 24 -1.42 0.53 -0.59
CA GLU A 24 -2.42 1.06 -1.49
C GLU A 24 -2.18 2.56 -1.66
N VAL A 25 -2.42 3.03 -2.89
CA VAL A 25 -2.47 4.46 -3.18
C VAL A 25 -3.91 4.81 -3.50
N THR A 26 -4.43 5.79 -2.79
CA THR A 26 -5.80 6.24 -2.95
C THR A 26 -5.84 7.73 -3.25
N LEU A 27 -6.91 8.14 -3.91
CA LEU A 27 -7.18 9.50 -4.30
C LEU A 27 -8.58 9.86 -3.83
N THR A 28 -8.74 11.06 -3.28
CA THR A 28 -10.06 11.60 -2.97
C THR A 28 -10.14 13.08 -3.34
N ASP A 29 -11.28 13.51 -3.89
CA ASP A 29 -11.59 14.93 -4.12
C ASP A 29 -12.54 15.50 -3.03
N GLY A 30 -12.65 14.77 -1.90
CA GLY A 30 -13.58 15.07 -0.81
C GLY A 30 -15.00 14.54 -1.04
N ARG A 31 -15.38 14.22 -2.28
CA ARG A 31 -16.70 13.63 -2.62
C ARG A 31 -16.60 12.24 -3.21
N ARG A 32 -15.51 11.95 -3.91
CA ARG A 32 -15.25 10.70 -4.63
C ARG A 32 -13.93 10.14 -4.17
N PHE A 33 -13.93 8.84 -3.97
CA PHE A 33 -12.75 8.07 -3.61
C PHE A 33 -12.40 7.11 -4.75
N ALA A 34 -11.13 7.07 -5.11
CA ALA A 34 -10.58 6.17 -6.12
C ALA A 34 -9.32 5.48 -5.60
N SER A 35 -9.30 4.15 -5.65
CA SER A 35 -8.06 3.39 -5.47
C SER A 35 -7.29 3.43 -6.79
N LEU A 36 -6.06 3.92 -6.73
CA LEU A 36 -5.20 4.03 -7.90
C LEU A 36 -4.45 2.74 -8.16
N GLY A 37 -4.09 2.00 -7.11
CA GLY A 37 -3.41 0.72 -7.19
C GLY A 37 -2.92 0.26 -5.83
N GLY A 38 -2.55 -1.01 -5.71
CA GLY A 38 -2.07 -1.59 -4.46
C GLY A 38 -1.26 -2.87 -4.65
N VAL A 39 -0.40 -3.16 -3.68
CA VAL A 39 0.50 -4.32 -3.66
C VAL A 39 0.38 -5.10 -2.37
N VAL A 40 0.65 -6.39 -2.45
CA VAL A 40 0.81 -7.28 -1.29
C VAL A 40 2.17 -7.96 -1.41
N VAL A 41 3.04 -7.75 -0.42
CA VAL A 41 4.41 -8.28 -0.38
C VAL A 41 4.73 -8.87 0.98
N ARG A 42 5.73 -9.74 1.05
CA ARG A 42 6.13 -10.40 2.30
C ARG A 42 7.09 -9.59 3.17
N ASN A 43 7.50 -8.40 2.72
CA ASN A 43 8.55 -7.62 3.37
C ASN A 43 8.17 -6.13 3.45
N ARG A 44 8.28 -5.56 4.66
CA ARG A 44 8.07 -4.14 4.93
C ARG A 44 8.91 -3.21 4.04
N ARG A 45 10.17 -3.58 3.77
CA ARG A 45 11.04 -2.80 2.89
C ARG A 45 10.53 -2.78 1.45
N LEU A 46 9.89 -3.85 0.99
CA LEU A 46 9.28 -3.91 -0.34
C LEU A 46 8.02 -3.05 -0.44
N VAL A 47 7.21 -2.98 0.62
CA VAL A 47 6.06 -2.05 0.67
C VAL A 47 6.54 -0.62 0.53
N LEU A 48 7.55 -0.22 1.30
CA LEU A 48 8.07 1.14 1.25
C LEU A 48 8.74 1.45 -0.08
N LEU A 49 9.51 0.49 -0.63
CA LEU A 49 10.08 0.65 -1.96
C LEU A 49 9.00 0.84 -3.02
N TRP A 50 7.89 0.10 -2.93
CA TRP A 50 6.75 0.26 -3.82
C TRP A 50 6.12 1.65 -3.64
N LEU A 51 5.79 2.07 -2.42
CA LEU A 51 5.22 3.38 -2.14
C LEU A 51 6.13 4.52 -2.64
N ARG A 52 7.45 4.41 -2.43
CA ARG A 52 8.45 5.36 -2.93
C ARG A 52 8.43 5.45 -4.45
N ARG A 53 8.39 4.31 -5.14
CA ARG A 53 8.30 4.29 -6.61
C ARG A 53 7.01 4.94 -7.08
N GLN A 54 5.87 4.66 -6.46
CA GLN A 54 4.61 5.27 -6.87
C GLN A 54 4.58 6.77 -6.59
N ALA A 55 5.09 7.23 -5.44
CA ALA A 55 5.25 8.65 -5.14
C ALA A 55 6.06 9.39 -6.20
N LEU A 56 7.22 8.83 -6.59
CA LEU A 56 8.06 9.41 -7.63
C LEU A 56 7.39 9.36 -9.01
N ARG A 57 6.72 8.25 -9.35
CA ARG A 57 5.98 8.14 -10.61
C ARG A 57 4.86 9.17 -10.72
N LEU A 58 4.11 9.39 -9.64
CA LEU A 58 3.05 10.40 -9.57
C LEU A 58 3.62 11.81 -9.67
N ALA A 59 4.72 12.09 -8.96
CA ALA A 59 5.36 13.40 -9.00
C ALA A 59 6.06 13.72 -10.33
N ASN A 60 6.59 12.71 -11.01
CA ASN A 60 7.26 12.86 -12.32
C ASN A 60 6.26 12.78 -13.48
N GLY A 61 5.12 12.13 -13.28
CA GLY A 61 4.01 12.10 -14.22
C GLY A 61 3.13 13.35 -14.21
N HIS A 62 3.44 14.32 -13.36
CA HIS A 62 2.80 15.62 -13.38
C HIS A 62 3.01 16.28 -14.76
N GLY A 63 1.94 16.36 -15.55
CA GLY A 63 1.94 16.94 -16.90
C GLY A 63 2.14 15.94 -18.05
N ILE A 64 2.40 14.66 -17.79
CA ILE A 64 2.60 13.63 -18.82
C ILE A 64 1.74 12.40 -18.47
N VAL A 65 0.88 11.98 -19.40
CA VAL A 65 0.19 10.69 -19.30
C VAL A 65 1.25 9.59 -19.42
N LEU A 66 1.78 9.11 -18.30
CA LEU A 66 2.71 7.99 -18.32
C LEU A 66 1.97 6.73 -18.79
N ALA A 67 2.49 6.13 -19.85
CA ALA A 67 2.14 4.79 -20.25
C ALA A 67 2.39 3.82 -19.07
N PRO A 68 1.52 2.81 -18.86
CA PRO A 68 1.74 1.80 -17.83
C PRO A 68 3.04 1.04 -18.15
N GLU A 69 4.10 1.37 -17.41
CA GLU A 69 5.40 0.73 -17.56
C GLU A 69 5.28 -0.76 -17.18
N SER A 70 5.64 -1.63 -18.11
CA SER A 70 5.44 -3.08 -18.05
C SER A 70 6.45 -3.78 -17.13
N VAL A 71 6.52 -3.40 -15.85
CA VAL A 71 7.15 -4.25 -14.83
C VAL A 71 6.05 -5.12 -14.25
N ARG A 72 5.91 -6.34 -14.77
CA ARG A 72 4.98 -7.35 -14.26
C ARG A 72 5.39 -7.84 -12.87
N LEU A 73 5.22 -6.98 -11.87
CA LEU A 73 4.80 -7.47 -10.56
C LEU A 73 3.33 -7.90 -10.70
N PRO A 74 2.82 -8.87 -9.93
CA PRO A 74 1.40 -9.30 -9.98
C PRO A 74 0.46 -8.24 -9.37
N THR A 75 0.78 -6.97 -9.60
CA THR A 75 0.34 -5.79 -8.86
C THR A 75 -0.35 -4.88 -9.85
N ARG A 76 -1.59 -4.46 -9.56
CA ARG A 76 -2.25 -3.46 -10.39
C ARG A 76 -1.45 -2.16 -10.28
N ASP A 77 -0.84 -1.75 -11.39
CA ASP A 77 -0.10 -0.49 -11.45
C ASP A 77 -0.98 0.70 -11.05
N VAL A 78 -0.39 1.66 -10.33
CA VAL A 78 -1.06 2.88 -9.89
C VAL A 78 -1.45 3.71 -11.10
N ARG A 79 -2.74 4.05 -11.22
CA ARG A 79 -3.24 4.95 -12.27
C ARG A 79 -2.60 6.34 -12.16
N PRO A 80 -2.25 6.99 -13.29
CA PRO A 80 -1.66 8.33 -13.27
C PRO A 80 -2.66 9.37 -12.71
N VAL A 81 -2.14 10.38 -12.01
CA VAL A 81 -2.92 11.49 -11.43
C VAL A 81 -2.41 12.81 -11.98
N ARG A 82 -3.34 13.67 -12.41
CA ARG A 82 -3.03 15.03 -12.83
C ARG A 82 -3.20 15.98 -11.65
N PHE A 83 -2.09 16.43 -11.08
CA PHE A 83 -2.09 17.56 -10.14
C PHE A 83 -2.22 18.89 -10.89
N HIS A 84 -2.76 19.90 -10.21
CA HIS A 84 -3.00 21.25 -10.73
C HIS A 84 -1.98 22.27 -10.19
N GLY A 85 -1.32 21.96 -9.07
CA GLY A 85 -0.17 22.71 -8.55
C GLY A 85 1.09 21.87 -8.41
N SER A 86 2.25 22.55 -8.36
CA SER A 86 3.56 21.89 -8.17
C SER A 86 3.82 21.44 -6.74
N HIS A 87 3.06 21.96 -5.77
CA HIS A 87 3.26 21.67 -4.35
C HIS A 87 3.08 20.17 -4.03
N ALA A 88 1.99 19.57 -4.51
CA ALA A 88 1.72 18.16 -4.26
C ALA A 88 2.79 17.21 -4.86
N PRO A 89 3.19 17.37 -6.14
CA PRO A 89 4.35 16.68 -6.70
C PRO A 89 5.65 16.88 -5.90
N GLU A 90 5.93 18.09 -5.42
CA GLU A 90 7.13 18.38 -4.64
C GLU A 90 7.12 17.67 -3.27
N GLU A 91 5.99 17.67 -2.57
CA GLU A 91 5.85 16.94 -1.31
C GLU A 91 6.02 15.44 -1.49
N LEU A 92 5.49 14.87 -2.58
CA LEU A 92 5.70 13.47 -2.93
C LEU A 92 7.18 13.16 -3.18
N ARG A 93 7.92 14.06 -3.87
CA ARG A 93 9.37 13.92 -4.05
C ARG A 93 10.09 13.98 -2.71
N ARG A 94 9.78 14.96 -1.86
CA ARG A 94 10.39 15.13 -0.52
C ARG A 94 10.14 13.93 0.37
N TRP A 95 8.94 13.36 0.35
CA TRP A 95 8.64 12.15 1.09
C TRP A 95 9.44 10.96 0.55
N ALA A 96 9.49 10.80 -0.78
CA ALA A 96 10.18 9.70 -1.43
C ALA A 96 11.71 9.74 -1.30
N THR A 97 12.31 10.91 -1.12
CA THR A 97 13.77 11.08 -0.95
C THR A 97 14.20 11.38 0.48
N GLY A 98 13.28 11.81 1.34
CA GLY A 98 13.56 12.20 2.72
C GLY A 98 13.72 11.00 3.66
N GLY A 99 14.94 10.76 4.15
CA GLY A 99 15.26 9.65 5.05
C GLY A 99 14.38 9.61 6.32
N ALA A 100 14.10 10.77 6.94
CA ALA A 100 13.26 10.84 8.14
C ALA A 100 11.83 10.33 7.92
N HIS A 101 11.22 10.62 6.78
CA HIS A 101 9.89 10.13 6.42
C HIS A 101 9.89 8.61 6.21
N GLN A 102 10.96 8.09 5.62
CA GLN A 102 11.13 6.66 5.39
C GLN A 102 11.35 5.91 6.71
N ASP A 103 12.20 6.42 7.58
CA ASP A 103 12.46 5.82 8.90
C ASP A 103 11.20 5.83 9.77
N HIS A 104 10.42 6.90 9.72
CA HIS A 104 9.13 6.97 10.40
C HIS A 104 8.16 5.90 9.85
N ALA A 105 8.07 5.76 8.52
CA ALA A 105 7.21 4.76 7.90
C ALA A 105 7.66 3.31 8.19
N ILE A 106 8.97 3.04 8.23
CA ILE A 106 9.53 1.74 8.66
C ILE A 106 9.11 1.45 10.09
N ARG A 107 9.33 2.40 11.00
CA ARG A 107 8.99 2.25 12.42
C ARG A 107 7.50 2.02 12.64
N ALA A 108 6.63 2.73 11.91
CA ALA A 108 5.19 2.53 11.96
C ALA A 108 4.81 1.08 11.57
N LEU A 109 5.32 0.61 10.42
CA LEU A 109 5.05 -0.77 9.95
C LEU A 109 5.61 -1.85 10.87
N GLU A 110 6.76 -1.59 11.52
CA GLU A 110 7.36 -2.49 12.52
C GLU A 110 6.53 -2.56 13.80
N ALA A 111 6.03 -1.42 14.25
CA ALA A 111 5.12 -1.32 15.39
C ALA A 111 3.70 -1.84 15.07
N GLY A 112 3.43 -2.23 13.81
CA GLY A 112 2.13 -2.75 13.37
C GLY A 112 1.10 -1.66 13.07
N PHE A 113 1.51 -0.39 13.07
CA PHE A 113 0.67 0.73 12.65
C PHE A 113 0.74 0.93 11.13
N PRO A 114 -0.33 1.49 10.53
CA PRO A 114 -0.27 1.87 9.12
C PRO A 114 0.70 3.04 8.93
N ALA A 115 1.57 2.93 7.93
CA ALA A 115 2.31 4.06 7.39
C ALA A 115 1.38 4.83 6.45
N LEU A 116 1.01 6.05 6.85
CA LEU A 116 0.13 6.92 6.07
C LEU A 116 0.88 8.20 5.72
N PHE A 117 0.81 8.58 4.44
CA PHE A 117 1.26 9.88 3.98
C PHE A 117 0.22 10.45 3.03
N THR A 118 -0.29 11.64 3.34
CA THR A 118 -1.32 12.30 2.54
C THR A 118 -0.80 13.64 2.07
N VAL A 119 -1.01 13.91 0.79
CA VAL A 119 -0.68 15.18 0.14
C VAL A 119 -1.96 15.81 -0.39
N LEU A 120 -2.13 17.10 -0.14
CA LEU A 120 -3.27 17.87 -0.62
C LEU A 120 -2.85 18.74 -1.81
N ASP A 121 -3.63 18.69 -2.87
CA ASP A 121 -3.65 19.66 -3.94
C ASP A 121 -4.79 20.66 -3.69
N PRO A 122 -4.49 21.85 -3.12
CA PRO A 122 -5.51 22.80 -2.72
C PRO A 122 -6.21 23.46 -3.90
N ALA A 123 -5.61 23.43 -5.11
CA ALA A 123 -6.21 24.05 -6.29
C ALA A 123 -7.52 23.35 -6.71
N VAL A 124 -7.65 22.06 -6.38
CA VAL A 124 -8.83 21.23 -6.73
C VAL A 124 -9.40 20.45 -5.55
N GLY A 125 -8.87 20.64 -4.33
CA GLY A 125 -9.31 19.90 -3.14
C GLY A 125 -9.00 18.40 -3.22
N LEU A 126 -7.98 18.01 -3.99
CA LEU A 126 -7.62 16.61 -4.23
C LEU A 126 -6.60 16.15 -3.19
N SER A 127 -6.92 15.14 -2.41
CA SER A 127 -6.02 14.47 -1.48
C SER A 127 -5.55 13.15 -2.05
N LEU A 128 -4.23 12.95 -2.12
CA LEU A 128 -3.62 11.67 -2.46
C LEU A 128 -3.03 11.04 -1.20
N THR A 129 -3.39 9.79 -0.92
CA THR A 129 -2.89 9.06 0.24
C THR A 129 -2.10 7.84 -0.19
N LEU A 130 -0.86 7.77 0.29
CA LEU A 130 0.02 6.61 0.27
C LEU A 130 -0.15 5.85 1.59
N ALA A 131 -0.71 4.65 1.54
CA ALA A 131 -0.96 3.84 2.72
C ALA A 131 -0.22 2.51 2.63
N GLY A 132 0.48 2.13 3.70
CA GLY A 132 1.07 0.81 3.87
C GLY A 132 0.68 0.24 5.22
N TRP A 133 0.37 -1.05 5.30
CA TRP A 133 0.02 -1.70 6.56
C TRP A 133 0.50 -3.13 6.61
N ARG A 134 0.65 -3.65 7.83
CA ARG A 134 0.85 -5.07 8.07
C ARG A 134 -0.51 -5.76 7.99
N GLY A 135 -0.71 -6.58 6.98
CA GLY A 135 -1.95 -7.34 6.77
C GLY A 135 -1.78 -8.81 7.13
N HIS A 136 -2.88 -9.46 7.49
CA HIS A 136 -2.88 -10.91 7.58
C HIS A 136 -3.12 -11.49 6.19
N PRO A 137 -2.43 -12.56 5.77
CA PRO A 137 -2.73 -13.21 4.49
C PRO A 137 -4.19 -13.67 4.34
N ALA A 138 -5.00 -13.72 5.40
CA ALA A 138 -6.43 -14.02 5.30
C ALA A 138 -7.31 -12.79 4.98
N ASP A 139 -6.78 -11.56 4.93
CA ASP A 139 -7.62 -10.37 4.72
C ASP A 139 -7.88 -10.09 3.22
N HIS A 140 -7.15 -10.76 2.32
CA HIS A 140 -7.24 -10.51 0.88
C HIS A 140 -8.38 -11.28 0.18
N TRP A 141 -9.01 -12.28 0.82
CA TRP A 141 -10.13 -13.02 0.22
C TRP A 141 -11.49 -12.30 0.37
N SER A 142 -11.60 -11.31 1.26
CA SER A 142 -12.89 -10.64 1.57
C SER A 142 -13.18 -9.37 0.76
N ARG A 143 -12.31 -8.94 -0.17
CA ARG A 143 -12.56 -7.73 -1.01
C ARG A 143 -12.98 -8.00 -2.45
N HIS A 144 -13.22 -9.26 -2.82
CA HIS A 144 -13.69 -9.63 -4.16
C HIS A 144 -15.16 -10.08 -4.25
N THR A 145 -15.91 -10.13 -3.14
CA THR A 145 -17.29 -10.63 -3.12
C THR A 145 -18.27 -9.62 -2.54
N ASN A 146 -18.33 -8.40 -3.03
CA ASN A 146 -19.61 -7.68 -3.03
C ASN A 146 -19.66 -6.57 -4.08
N ARG A 147 -20.17 -6.92 -5.26
CA ARG A 147 -20.80 -5.98 -6.18
C ARG A 147 -21.78 -6.78 -7.04
N SER A 148 -22.94 -7.05 -6.47
CA SER A 148 -24.16 -7.40 -7.21
C SER A 148 -25.09 -6.20 -7.13
#